data_AF-A0A377M071-F1
#
_entry.id   AF-A0A377M071-F1
#
_cell.length_a   1.000
_cell.length_b   1.000
_cell.length_c   1.000
_cell.angle_alpha   90.00
_cell.angle_beta   90.00
_cell.angle_gamma   90.00
#
_symmetry.space_group_name_H-M   'P 1'
#
loop_
_entity.id
_entity.type
_entity.pdbx_description
1 polymer ?
#
loop_
_entity_poly.entity_id
_entity_poly.type
_entity_poly.pdbx_seq_one_letter_code
_entity_poly.pdbx_strand_id
1 'polypeptide(L)'
;MELTQHQADAFARMPLTYLRQEYPNHIMHLLNDDGDVLPPRELHPIFYGCFDWHSAVHGYWLLLRCLRLYPELSCRDDIITLFADHLTPEKVAQELAYFNAPFRASFERPYGYGWLLALAQELKQSSLPQAAGWYQTLAPLTQDIRNRSGGLPQ
;
A
#
# COMPACT_ATOMS: atom_id res chain seq x y z
N MET A 1 -19.16 11.49 -12.41
CA MET A 1 -20.18 10.44 -12.16
C MET A 1 -20.09 10.11 -10.68
N GLU A 2 -21.18 10.27 -9.93
CA GLU A 2 -21.25 9.87 -8.52
C GLU A 2 -21.76 8.43 -8.42
N LEU A 3 -21.15 7.62 -7.57
CA LEU A 3 -21.65 6.28 -7.25
C LEU A 3 -22.77 6.39 -6.21
N THR A 4 -23.75 5.49 -6.28
CA THR A 4 -24.68 5.27 -5.16
C THR A 4 -23.96 4.58 -4.00
N GLN A 5 -24.54 4.62 -2.79
CA GLN A 5 -23.99 3.93 -1.62
C GLN A 5 -23.74 2.43 -1.90
N HIS A 6 -24.70 1.75 -2.52
CA HIS A 6 -24.59 0.33 -2.87
C HIS A 6 -23.46 0.06 -3.89
N GLN A 7 -23.30 0.94 -4.88
CA GLN A 7 -22.21 0.84 -5.84
C GLN A 7 -20.85 1.10 -5.18
N ALA A 8 -20.76 2.06 -4.27
CA ALA A 8 -19.54 2.33 -3.51
C ALA A 8 -19.16 1.14 -2.60
N ASP A 9 -20.14 0.50 -1.95
CA ASP A 9 -19.94 -0.72 -1.16
C ASP A 9 -19.42 -1.88 -2.03
N ALA A 10 -20.06 -2.15 -3.16
CA ALA A 10 -19.60 -3.18 -4.09
C ALA A 10 -18.18 -2.90 -4.60
N PHE A 11 -17.88 -1.63 -4.89
CA PHE A 11 -16.58 -1.20 -5.38
C PHE A 11 -15.48 -1.34 -4.32
N ALA A 12 -15.74 -0.98 -3.06
CA ALA A 12 -14.80 -1.10 -1.96
C ALA A 12 -14.52 -2.58 -1.56
N ARG A 13 -15.48 -3.48 -1.76
CA ARG A 13 -15.30 -4.91 -1.46
C ARG A 13 -14.31 -5.60 -2.40
N MET A 14 -14.09 -5.08 -3.60
CA MET A 14 -13.12 -5.63 -4.55
C MET A 14 -11.68 -5.61 -3.98
N PRO A 15 -11.07 -4.45 -3.64
CA PRO A 15 -9.73 -4.44 -3.04
C PRO A 15 -9.68 -5.18 -1.69
N LEU A 16 -10.72 -5.13 -0.85
CA LEU A 16 -10.75 -5.93 0.39
C LEU A 16 -10.54 -7.43 0.16
N THR A 17 -11.06 -7.95 -0.97
CA THR A 17 -10.91 -9.37 -1.32
C THR A 17 -9.47 -9.69 -1.72
N TYR A 18 -8.84 -8.83 -2.52
CA TYR A 18 -7.54 -9.12 -3.12
C TYR A 18 -6.35 -8.68 -2.27
N LEU A 19 -6.50 -7.72 -1.34
CA LEU A 19 -5.41 -7.20 -0.52
C LEU A 19 -4.83 -8.22 0.50
N ARG A 20 -5.50 -9.36 0.70
CA ARG A 20 -4.99 -10.51 1.46
C ARG A 20 -4.70 -11.74 0.58
N GLN A 21 -4.92 -11.65 -0.72
CA GLN A 21 -4.71 -12.74 -1.65
C GLN A 21 -3.27 -12.70 -2.18
N GLU A 22 -2.46 -13.67 -1.75
CA GLU A 22 -1.03 -13.72 -2.08
C GLU A 22 -0.73 -14.19 -3.51
N TYR A 23 -1.59 -15.01 -4.12
CA TYR A 23 -1.35 -15.56 -5.46
C TYR A 23 -2.62 -15.52 -6.34
N PRO A 24 -2.49 -15.37 -7.67
CA PRO A 24 -1.24 -15.11 -8.41
C PRO A 24 -0.68 -13.71 -8.14
N ASN A 25 0.64 -13.58 -8.15
CA ASN A 25 1.34 -12.31 -7.94
C ASN A 25 2.56 -12.21 -8.88
N HIS A 26 2.82 -11.00 -9.36
CA HIS A 26 3.85 -10.66 -10.32
C HIS A 26 4.86 -9.72 -9.65
N ILE A 27 6.06 -10.25 -9.43
CA ILE A 27 7.19 -9.51 -8.86
C ILE A 27 8.28 -9.47 -9.91
N MET A 28 8.68 -8.26 -10.28
CA MET A 28 9.80 -8.02 -11.17
C MET A 28 10.90 -7.30 -10.40
N HIS A 29 11.95 -8.03 -10.06
CA HIS A 29 13.18 -7.50 -9.47
C HIS A 29 14.40 -8.25 -10.00
N LEU A 30 15.59 -7.70 -9.75
CA LEU A 30 16.85 -8.41 -9.99
C LEU A 30 17.12 -9.36 -8.81
N LEU A 31 17.53 -10.59 -9.12
CA LEU A 31 18.01 -11.57 -8.14
C LEU A 31 19.52 -11.41 -7.96
N ASN A 32 19.96 -11.08 -6.75
CA ASN A 32 21.37 -11.01 -6.40
C ASN A 32 21.97 -12.39 -6.11
N ASP A 33 21.19 -13.21 -5.40
CA ASP A 33 21.50 -14.59 -5.04
C ASP A 33 20.19 -15.36 -4.78
N ASP A 34 20.30 -16.64 -4.40
CA ASP A 34 19.16 -17.53 -4.15
C ASP A 34 18.23 -17.02 -3.03
N GLY A 35 18.73 -16.19 -2.11
CA GLY A 35 17.98 -15.61 -1.01
C GLY A 35 16.96 -14.54 -1.43
N ASP A 36 17.06 -14.02 -2.66
CA ASP A 36 16.09 -13.06 -3.20
C ASP A 36 14.79 -13.76 -3.70
N VAL A 37 14.81 -15.09 -3.84
CA VAL A 37 13.65 -15.89 -4.28
C VAL A 37 12.74 -16.17 -3.08
N LEU A 38 11.93 -15.16 -2.73
CA LEU A 38 11.00 -15.22 -1.61
C LEU A 38 9.54 -15.05 -2.06
N PRO A 39 8.58 -15.60 -1.30
CA PRO A 39 7.16 -15.40 -1.60
C PRO A 39 6.74 -13.94 -1.37
N PRO A 40 5.67 -13.44 -2.02
CA PRO A 40 5.27 -12.03 -1.98
C PRO A 40 5.10 -11.46 -0.58
N ARG A 41 4.53 -12.23 0.35
CA ARG A 41 4.30 -11.78 1.73
C ARG A 41 5.58 -11.58 2.55
N GLU A 42 6.66 -12.26 2.19
CA GLU A 42 7.97 -12.11 2.86
C GLU A 42 8.73 -10.91 2.26
N LEU A 43 8.52 -10.61 0.98
CA LEU A 43 9.12 -9.45 0.30
C LEU A 43 8.41 -8.15 0.65
N HIS A 44 7.07 -8.17 0.69
CA HIS A 44 6.20 -7.00 0.80
C HIS A 44 5.04 -7.24 1.77
N PRO A 45 5.29 -7.35 3.09
CA PRO A 45 4.29 -7.82 4.06
C PRO A 45 3.08 -6.89 4.23
N ILE A 46 3.12 -5.66 3.71
CA ILE A 46 1.97 -4.75 3.66
C ILE A 46 1.25 -4.85 2.31
N PHE A 47 2.04 -4.90 1.24
CA PHE A 47 1.56 -4.73 -0.14
C PHE A 47 1.74 -6.01 -0.99
N TYR A 48 1.61 -7.19 -0.37
CA TYR A 48 1.72 -8.48 -1.05
C TYR A 48 0.44 -8.90 -1.79
N GLY A 49 -0.71 -8.35 -1.38
CA GLY A 49 -1.99 -8.67 -2.01
C GLY A 49 -2.07 -8.16 -3.44
N CYS A 50 -3.12 -8.57 -4.17
CA CYS A 50 -3.33 -8.22 -5.57
C CYS A 50 -2.28 -8.82 -6.54
N PHE A 51 -2.40 -8.47 -7.82
CA PHE A 51 -1.53 -8.97 -8.87
C PHE A 51 -0.08 -8.47 -8.75
N ASP A 52 0.14 -7.25 -8.27
CA ASP A 52 1.47 -6.70 -8.03
C ASP A 52 1.45 -5.65 -6.91
N TRP A 53 2.64 -5.22 -6.50
CA TRP A 53 2.84 -4.30 -5.36
C TRP A 53 2.09 -2.98 -5.54
N HIS A 54 2.20 -2.31 -6.69
CA HIS A 54 1.52 -1.02 -6.87
C HIS A 54 -0.01 -1.17 -6.94
N SER A 55 -0.53 -2.28 -7.46
CA SER A 55 -1.97 -2.57 -7.43
C SER A 55 -2.47 -2.74 -6.00
N ALA A 56 -1.66 -3.34 -5.12
CA ALA A 56 -1.96 -3.42 -3.70
C ALA A 56 -2.02 -2.01 -3.08
N VAL A 57 -0.99 -1.20 -3.27
CA VAL A 57 -0.94 0.18 -2.74
C VAL A 57 -2.13 1.01 -3.22
N HIS A 58 -2.46 0.91 -4.52
CA HIS A 58 -3.65 1.55 -5.09
C HIS A 58 -4.94 1.05 -4.44
N GLY A 59 -5.05 -0.25 -4.13
CA GLY A 59 -6.18 -0.82 -3.39
C GLY A 59 -6.37 -0.20 -2.01
N TYR A 60 -5.30 -0.04 -1.23
CA TYR A 60 -5.38 0.66 0.07
C TYR A 60 -5.80 2.11 -0.07
N TRP A 61 -5.23 2.83 -1.05
CA TRP A 61 -5.63 4.20 -1.35
C TRP A 61 -7.12 4.27 -1.68
N LEU A 62 -7.60 3.36 -2.53
CA LEU A 62 -8.98 3.29 -2.95
C LEU A 62 -9.93 3.06 -1.76
N LEU A 63 -9.57 2.18 -0.83
CA LEU A 63 -10.38 1.93 0.37
C LEU A 63 -10.55 3.18 1.24
N LEU A 64 -9.46 3.91 1.52
CA LEU A 64 -9.54 5.17 2.26
C LEU A 64 -10.30 6.24 1.49
N ARG A 65 -10.10 6.31 0.18
CA ARG A 65 -10.82 7.23 -0.70
C ARG A 65 -12.32 6.98 -0.66
N CYS A 66 -12.72 5.71 -0.73
CA CYS A 66 -14.11 5.26 -0.61
C CYS A 66 -14.69 5.67 0.75
N LEU A 67 -14.01 5.42 1.87
CA LEU A 67 -14.48 5.84 3.20
C LEU A 67 -14.61 7.35 3.35
N ARG A 68 -13.72 8.11 2.72
CA ARG A 68 -13.77 9.56 2.78
C ARG A 68 -14.94 10.15 1.99
N LEU A 69 -15.28 9.55 0.85
CA LEU A 69 -16.39 10.00 0.01
C LEU A 69 -17.75 9.40 0.45
N TYR A 70 -17.73 8.22 1.04
CA TYR A 70 -18.89 7.46 1.50
C TYR A 70 -18.63 6.95 2.93
N PRO A 71 -18.84 7.79 3.96
CA PRO A 71 -18.51 7.43 5.35
C PRO A 71 -19.32 6.25 5.91
N GLU A 72 -20.50 6.01 5.37
CA GLU A 72 -21.46 4.98 5.80
C GLU A 72 -21.29 3.63 5.08
N LEU A 73 -20.09 3.35 4.55
CA LEU A 73 -19.80 2.05 3.91
C LEU A 73 -19.98 0.90 4.91
N SER A 74 -20.74 -0.11 4.50
CA SER A 74 -21.01 -1.31 5.30
C SER A 74 -19.74 -2.11 5.63
N CYS A 75 -18.69 -1.98 4.81
CA CYS A 75 -17.40 -2.66 4.98
C CYS A 75 -16.36 -1.83 5.74
N ARG A 76 -16.75 -0.74 6.41
CA ARG A 76 -15.84 0.15 7.14
C ARG A 76 -14.95 -0.59 8.14
N ASP A 77 -15.52 -1.49 8.94
CA ASP A 77 -14.77 -2.19 9.98
C ASP A 77 -13.80 -3.23 9.39
N ASP A 78 -14.14 -3.83 8.25
CA ASP A 78 -13.24 -4.71 7.50
C ASP A 78 -12.01 -3.94 7.00
N ILE A 79 -12.22 -2.71 6.50
CA ILE A 79 -11.13 -1.81 6.07
C ILE A 79 -10.24 -1.46 7.27
N ILE A 80 -10.83 -1.07 8.40
CA ILE A 80 -10.06 -0.71 9.61
C ILE A 80 -9.22 -1.90 10.08
N THR A 81 -9.81 -3.11 10.09
CA THR A 81 -9.12 -4.34 10.48
C THR A 81 -7.96 -4.66 9.53
N LEU A 82 -8.16 -4.52 8.21
CA LEU A 82 -7.10 -4.71 7.22
C LEU A 82 -5.90 -3.77 7.47
N PHE A 83 -6.17 -2.47 7.68
CA PHE A 83 -5.10 -1.51 7.97
C PHE A 83 -4.41 -1.81 9.31
N ALA A 84 -5.15 -2.18 10.35
CA ALA A 84 -4.57 -2.55 11.64
C ALA A 84 -3.65 -3.77 11.54
N ASP A 85 -4.02 -4.79 10.77
CA ASP A 85 -3.23 -6.00 10.60
C ASP A 85 -1.98 -5.81 9.74
N HIS A 86 -2.08 -4.99 8.69
CA HIS A 86 -1.03 -4.87 7.68
C HIS A 86 -0.11 -3.67 7.92
N LEU A 87 -0.61 -2.56 8.48
CA LEU A 87 0.17 -1.35 8.65
C LEU A 87 0.76 -1.24 10.07
N THR A 88 1.73 -2.12 10.36
CA THR A 88 2.48 -2.12 11.63
C THR A 88 3.91 -1.60 11.44
N PRO A 89 4.57 -1.08 12.50
CA PRO A 89 5.96 -0.63 12.42
C PRO A 89 6.91 -1.70 11.88
N GLU A 90 6.72 -2.96 12.28
CA GLU A 90 7.56 -4.09 11.88
C GLU A 90 7.46 -4.36 10.39
N LYS A 91 6.24 -4.33 9.84
CA LYS A 91 6.01 -4.54 8.41
C LYS A 91 6.50 -3.35 7.57
N VAL A 92 6.36 -2.12 8.08
CA VAL A 92 6.92 -0.94 7.41
C VAL A 92 8.44 -1.01 7.37
N ALA A 93 9.08 -1.48 8.44
CA ALA A 93 10.53 -1.68 8.47
C ALA A 93 10.98 -2.71 7.43
N GLN A 94 10.20 -3.77 7.20
CA GLN A 94 10.49 -4.77 6.16
C GLN A 94 10.32 -4.21 4.73
N GLU A 95 9.25 -3.48 4.45
CA GLU A 95 9.10 -2.78 3.17
C GLU A 95 10.28 -1.83 2.92
N LEU A 96 10.69 -1.08 3.95
CA LEU A 96 11.83 -0.17 3.87
C LEU A 96 13.16 -0.91 3.66
N ALA A 97 13.35 -2.07 4.28
CA ALA A 97 14.52 -2.92 4.08
C ALA A 97 14.60 -3.39 2.63
N TYR A 98 13.47 -3.79 2.02
CA TYR A 98 13.41 -4.15 0.61
C TYR A 98 13.89 -3.01 -0.30
N PHE A 99 13.39 -1.78 -0.12
CA PHE A 99 13.81 -0.62 -0.93
C PHE A 99 15.28 -0.21 -0.74
N ASN A 100 15.87 -0.57 0.40
CA ASN A 100 17.27 -0.30 0.74
C ASN A 100 18.24 -1.41 0.35
N ALA A 101 17.74 -2.58 -0.06
CA ALA A 101 18.57 -3.67 -0.54
C ALA A 101 19.28 -3.29 -1.86
N PRO A 102 20.47 -3.88 -2.14
CA PRO A 102 21.19 -3.67 -3.39
C PRO A 102 20.29 -3.88 -4.63
N PHE A 103 20.42 -2.98 -5.61
CA PHE A 103 19.68 -3.01 -6.87
C PHE A 103 18.14 -2.94 -6.76
N ARG A 104 17.57 -2.58 -5.61
CA ARG A 104 16.12 -2.34 -5.43
C ARG A 104 15.71 -0.86 -5.50
N ALA A 105 16.66 0.05 -5.62
CA ALA A 105 16.40 1.49 -5.57
C ALA A 105 15.47 2.03 -6.68
N SER A 106 15.35 1.33 -7.81
CA SER A 106 14.49 1.68 -8.95
C SER A 106 13.16 0.90 -8.98
N PHE A 107 12.95 -0.05 -8.06
CA PHE A 107 11.71 -0.83 -7.98
C PHE A 107 10.50 0.10 -7.93
N GLU A 108 9.49 -0.18 -8.76
CA GLU A 108 8.22 0.55 -8.82
C GLU A 108 8.31 2.06 -9.14
N ARG A 109 9.45 2.53 -9.66
CA ARG A 109 9.54 3.88 -10.23
C ARG A 109 8.86 3.95 -11.61
N PRO A 110 8.10 5.02 -11.91
CA PRO A 110 7.63 6.07 -11.00
C PRO A 110 6.26 5.76 -10.36
N TYR A 111 5.52 4.78 -10.90
CA TYR A 111 4.09 4.62 -10.63
C TYR A 111 3.78 4.18 -9.20
N GLY A 112 4.46 3.15 -8.69
CA GLY A 112 4.25 2.72 -7.30
C GLY A 112 4.65 3.80 -6.29
N TYR A 113 5.66 4.62 -6.60
CA TYR A 113 6.01 5.76 -5.75
C TYR A 113 4.87 6.77 -5.69
N GLY A 114 4.27 7.08 -6.84
CA GLY A 114 3.09 7.94 -6.92
C GLY A 114 1.93 7.41 -6.07
N TRP A 115 1.62 6.12 -6.17
CA TRP A 115 0.55 5.50 -5.39
C TRP A 115 0.82 5.50 -3.89
N LEU A 116 2.06 5.24 -3.46
CA LEU A 116 2.40 5.26 -2.05
C LEU A 116 2.27 6.67 -1.46
N LEU A 117 2.69 7.70 -2.21
CA LEU A 117 2.54 9.08 -1.80
C LEU A 117 1.06 9.52 -1.78
N ALA A 118 0.25 9.05 -2.74
CA ALA A 118 -1.19 9.26 -2.74
C ALA A 118 -1.87 8.57 -1.56
N LEU A 119 -1.48 7.34 -1.20
CA LEU A 119 -1.95 6.63 -0.01
C LEU A 119 -1.63 7.42 1.26
N ALA A 120 -0.39 7.90 1.40
CA ALA A 120 0.00 8.74 2.53
C ALA A 120 -0.83 10.04 2.61
N GLN A 121 -1.16 10.63 1.47
CA GLN A 121 -2.05 11.79 1.41
C GLN A 121 -3.48 11.45 1.86
N GLU A 122 -4.05 10.33 1.43
CA GLU A 122 -5.41 9.93 1.87
C GLU A 122 -5.44 9.55 3.36
N LEU A 123 -4.39 8.93 3.90
CA LEU A 123 -4.26 8.73 5.35
C LEU A 123 -4.29 10.05 6.11
N LYS A 124 -3.60 11.08 5.62
CA LYS A 124 -3.59 12.42 6.22
C LYS A 124 -4.94 13.15 6.12
N GLN A 125 -5.75 12.84 5.10
CA GLN A 125 -7.06 13.46 4.86
C GLN A 125 -8.23 12.68 5.47
N SER A 126 -7.99 11.45 5.93
CA SER A 126 -9.02 10.58 6.47
C SER A 126 -9.57 11.09 7.81
N SER A 127 -10.89 10.96 7.98
CA SER A 127 -11.59 11.28 9.23
C SER A 127 -11.62 10.11 10.22
N LEU A 128 -11.04 8.95 9.86
CA LEU A 128 -10.93 7.82 10.78
C LEU A 128 -10.02 8.16 11.96
N PRO A 129 -10.44 7.88 13.21
CA PRO A 129 -9.61 8.15 14.39
C PRO A 129 -8.21 7.52 14.35
N GLN A 130 -8.09 6.35 13.70
CA GLN A 130 -6.85 5.57 13.60
C GLN A 130 -5.90 6.08 12.51
N ALA A 131 -6.39 6.86 11.54
CA ALA A 131 -5.63 7.20 10.33
C ALA A 131 -4.39 8.05 10.62
N ALA A 132 -4.44 8.91 11.64
CA ALA A 132 -3.26 9.66 12.09
C ALA A 132 -2.13 8.73 12.57
N GLY A 133 -2.47 7.66 13.29
CA GLY A 133 -1.50 6.65 13.74
C GLY A 133 -0.90 5.89 12.56
N TRP A 134 -1.74 5.42 11.64
CA TRP A 134 -1.31 4.77 10.40
C TRP A 134 -0.41 5.65 9.53
N TYR A 135 -0.73 6.94 9.41
CA TYR A 135 0.11 7.90 8.69
C TYR A 135 1.51 8.00 9.30
N GLN A 136 1.61 8.05 10.64
CA GLN A 136 2.91 8.06 11.33
C GLN A 136 3.66 6.74 11.14
N THR A 137 2.96 5.61 11.22
CA THR A 137 3.57 4.29 10.98
C THR A 137 4.14 4.18 9.57
N LEU A 138 3.44 4.68 8.53
CA LEU A 138 3.90 4.66 7.14
C LEU A 138 4.98 5.73 6.83
N ALA A 139 5.18 6.70 7.72
CA ALA A 139 6.03 7.87 7.47
C ALA A 139 7.48 7.52 7.06
N PRO A 140 8.18 6.56 7.70
CA PRO A 140 9.56 6.21 7.32
C PRO A 140 9.68 5.79 5.86
N LEU A 141 8.79 4.90 5.39
CA LEU A 141 8.78 4.43 4.00
C LEU A 141 8.48 5.58 3.03
N THR A 142 7.47 6.40 3.32
CA THR A 142 7.12 7.52 2.43
C THR A 142 8.23 8.59 2.37
N GLN A 143 8.96 8.81 3.47
CA GLN A 143 10.05 9.77 3.50
C GLN A 143 11.24 9.30 2.67
N ASP A 144 11.60 8.01 2.77
CA ASP A 144 12.63 7.39 1.95
C ASP A 144 12.30 7.54 0.44
N ILE A 145 11.06 7.25 0.05
CA ILE A 145 10.59 7.43 -1.33
C ILE A 145 10.61 8.90 -1.79
N ARG A 146 10.27 9.86 -0.94
CA ARG A 146 10.38 11.30 -1.27
C ARG A 146 11.83 11.70 -1.52
N ASN A 147 12.75 11.28 -0.65
CA ASN A 147 14.18 11.59 -0.78
C ASN A 147 14.74 11.06 -2.11
N ARG A 148 14.34 9.85 -2.51
CA ARG A 148 14.71 9.23 -3.80
C ARG A 148 14.15 9.97 -5.02
N SER A 149 12.97 10.56 -4.88
CA SER A 149 12.27 11.26 -5.97
C SER A 149 12.78 12.69 -6.18
N GLY A 150 13.39 13.31 -5.16
CA GLY A 150 14.01 14.64 -5.23
C GLY A 150 15.40 14.66 -5.88
N GLY A 151 16.00 13.49 -6.15
CA GLY A 151 17.30 13.36 -6.80
C GLY A 151 17.16 12.86 -8.24
N LEU A 152 17.00 13.79 -9.19
CA LEU A 152 17.57 13.56 -10.51
C LEU A 152 19.10 13.42 -10.31
N PRO A 153 19.78 12.46 -10.95
CA PRO A 153 21.24 12.41 -10.87
C PRO A 153 21.79 13.76 -11.36
N GLN A 154 22.75 14.32 -10.61
CA GLN A 154 23.73 15.22 -11.22
C GLN A 154 24.73 14.38 -12.00
#